data_AF-A0A918XHU6-F1
#
_entry.id   AF-A0A918XHU6-F1
#
_cell.length_a   1.000
_cell.length_b   1.000
_cell.length_c   1.000
_cell.angle_alpha   90.00
_cell.angle_beta   90.00
_cell.angle_gamma   90.00
#
_symmetry.space_group_name_H-M   'P 1'
#
loop_
_entity.id
_entity.type
_entity.pdbx_description
1 polymer ?
#
loop_
_entity_poly.entity_id
_entity_poly.type
_entity_poly.pdbx_seq_one_letter_code
_entity_poly.pdbx_strand_id
1 'polypeptide(L)'
;MLNAMLRGSVSRVPAQWLTFAVALTGVTASVASDAAYVVLIPLGALLFKAAGRSPVLGLVLAFTSASAGYNASLLITPTDALLSALTTEAAGIIDADHTVTALDNYFFTFVSAIVLAALITLVTEYVLSRRTESLAEDHDNGDDVHQQLGSMALTAEERRGLRRSGLVVLGFVAVFAAALAPSASPLRGEAGTILGSPVITGVAYLLGILFLLVGIVYGRTTGSITRARDVPEAMAVGVRDLAPVVVLFFAASQFLAYFDWTGIGEIVAISGAEFLEAAGVHPVVLFLGMILFACLMNILITSGSAQWALIAPIFVPMFMLLNVPPETTQAIYRIADSSTNIISPMSPYFVMALGFLQRYRKDAGIGTLISLTLPISVTVLVGWTLLFLGWWALGIPLGPGVDVR
;
A
#
# COMPACT_ATOMS: atom_id res chain seq x y z
N MET A 1 -16.35 3.84 7.93
CA MET A 1 -16.56 2.66 7.08
C MET A 1 -15.36 1.72 7.09
N LEU A 2 -14.18 2.18 6.67
CA LEU A 2 -12.99 1.33 6.53
C LEU A 2 -12.62 0.60 7.84
N ASN A 3 -12.65 1.29 8.98
CA ASN A 3 -12.45 0.66 10.29
C ASN A 3 -13.47 -0.45 10.62
N ALA A 4 -14.72 -0.32 10.17
CA ALA A 4 -15.72 -1.37 10.33
C ALA A 4 -15.47 -2.54 9.36
N MET A 5 -14.98 -2.27 8.14
CA MET A 5 -14.56 -3.33 7.22
C MET A 5 -13.38 -4.13 7.78
N LEU A 6 -12.36 -3.46 8.31
CA LEU A 6 -11.18 -4.08 8.92
C LEU A 6 -11.55 -4.93 10.15
N ARG A 7 -12.44 -4.44 11.03
CA ARG A 7 -12.96 -5.25 12.15
C ARG A 7 -13.80 -6.43 11.66
N GLY A 8 -14.67 -6.16 10.68
CA GLY A 8 -15.58 -7.15 10.09
C GLY A 8 -14.87 -8.32 9.42
N SER A 9 -13.78 -8.05 8.68
CA SER A 9 -13.05 -9.07 7.91
C SER A 9 -12.42 -10.13 8.80
N VAL A 10 -11.99 -9.77 10.01
CA VAL A 10 -11.26 -10.69 10.89
C VAL A 10 -12.12 -11.29 12.02
N SER A 11 -13.22 -10.64 12.39
CA SER A 11 -14.09 -11.07 13.50
C SER A 11 -14.80 -12.44 13.34
N ARG A 12 -14.81 -13.03 12.15
CA ARG A 12 -15.55 -14.28 11.84
C ARG A 12 -14.68 -15.39 11.27
N VAL A 13 -13.37 -15.26 11.37
CA VAL A 13 -12.43 -16.18 10.72
C VAL A 13 -12.18 -17.38 11.64
N PRO A 14 -12.25 -18.63 11.13
CA PRO A 14 -11.86 -19.81 11.90
C PRO A 14 -10.43 -19.68 12.41
N ALA A 15 -10.13 -20.23 13.59
CA ALA A 15 -8.81 -20.10 14.23
C ALA A 15 -7.63 -20.51 13.32
N GLN A 16 -7.84 -21.49 12.43
CA GLN A 16 -6.84 -21.95 11.45
C GLN A 16 -6.44 -20.88 10.42
N TRP A 17 -7.36 -19.99 10.07
CA TRP A 17 -7.16 -18.95 9.06
C TRP A 17 -6.87 -17.58 9.68
N LEU A 18 -6.87 -17.49 11.02
CA LEU A 18 -6.77 -16.21 11.73
C LEU A 18 -5.52 -15.41 11.32
N THR A 19 -4.36 -16.05 11.30
CA THR A 19 -3.08 -15.40 10.94
C THR A 19 -3.10 -14.88 9.51
N PHE A 20 -3.54 -15.71 8.57
CA PHE A 20 -3.65 -15.31 7.17
C PHE A 20 -4.65 -14.18 6.96
N ALA A 21 -5.80 -14.22 7.65
CA ALA A 21 -6.80 -13.18 7.53
C ALA A 21 -6.34 -11.86 8.14
N VAL A 22 -5.63 -11.87 9.28
CA VAL A 22 -5.01 -10.65 9.83
C VAL A 22 -3.94 -10.14 8.87
N ALA A 23 -3.08 -11.01 8.34
CA ALA A 23 -2.04 -10.63 7.40
C ALA A 23 -2.62 -9.98 6.13
N LEU A 24 -3.60 -10.62 5.50
CA LEU A 24 -4.24 -10.12 4.28
C LEU A 24 -5.01 -8.81 4.55
N THR A 25 -5.68 -8.73 5.70
CA THR A 25 -6.35 -7.49 6.12
C THR A 25 -5.34 -6.37 6.31
N GLY A 26 -4.17 -6.66 6.92
CA GLY A 26 -3.11 -5.68 7.10
C GLY A 26 -2.50 -5.20 5.81
N VAL A 27 -2.12 -6.11 4.93
CA VAL A 27 -1.58 -5.76 3.59
C VAL A 27 -2.58 -4.88 2.84
N THR A 28 -3.87 -5.22 2.86
CA THR A 28 -4.92 -4.44 2.18
C THR A 28 -5.33 -3.16 2.94
N ALA A 29 -4.85 -2.95 4.17
CA ALA A 29 -5.30 -1.85 5.01
C ALA A 29 -4.79 -0.48 4.54
N SER A 30 -3.81 -0.44 3.64
CA SER A 30 -3.31 0.79 3.00
C SER A 30 -4.39 1.58 2.26
N VAL A 31 -5.51 0.96 1.90
CA VAL A 31 -6.72 1.67 1.42
C VAL A 31 -7.26 2.69 2.44
N ALA A 32 -7.04 2.44 3.74
CA ALA A 32 -7.37 3.34 4.84
C ALA A 32 -6.21 4.25 5.24
N SER A 33 -5.12 4.24 4.46
CA SER A 33 -3.90 4.99 4.72
C SER A 33 -3.40 4.73 6.15
N ASP A 34 -2.90 5.75 6.81
CA ASP A 34 -2.17 5.64 8.07
C ASP A 34 -3.09 5.39 9.28
N ALA A 35 -4.39 5.67 9.13
CA ALA A 35 -5.39 5.35 10.14
C ALA A 35 -5.52 3.84 10.40
N ALA A 36 -5.10 3.01 9.44
CA ALA A 36 -5.09 1.56 9.57
C ALA A 36 -4.24 1.07 10.75
N TYR A 37 -3.06 1.66 10.97
CA TYR A 37 -2.13 1.22 12.02
C TYR A 37 -2.74 1.34 13.41
N VAL A 38 -3.43 2.45 13.67
CA VAL A 38 -4.04 2.75 14.97
C VAL A 38 -5.10 1.71 15.34
N VAL A 39 -5.82 1.18 14.35
CA VAL A 39 -6.89 0.21 14.57
C VAL A 39 -6.38 -1.21 14.52
N LEU A 40 -5.55 -1.55 13.54
CA LEU A 40 -5.20 -2.93 13.25
C LEU A 40 -4.23 -3.52 14.27
N ILE A 41 -3.25 -2.74 14.74
CA ILE A 41 -2.24 -3.19 15.71
C ILE A 41 -2.90 -3.72 17.01
N PRO A 42 -3.74 -2.92 17.72
CA PRO A 42 -4.41 -3.42 18.92
C PRO A 42 -5.46 -4.50 18.60
N LEU A 43 -6.12 -4.42 17.44
CA LEU A 43 -7.09 -5.43 17.01
C LEU A 43 -6.42 -6.81 16.82
N GLY A 44 -5.24 -6.85 16.18
CA GLY A 44 -4.48 -8.08 15.98
C GLY A 44 -4.11 -8.74 17.31
N ALA A 45 -3.62 -7.94 18.27
CA ALA A 45 -3.31 -8.42 19.61
C ALA A 45 -4.52 -9.06 20.29
N LEU A 46 -5.67 -8.38 20.20
CA LEU A 46 -6.88 -8.83 20.84
C LEU A 46 -7.47 -10.09 20.21
N LEU A 47 -7.48 -10.19 18.88
CA LEU A 47 -7.97 -11.36 18.17
C LEU A 47 -7.15 -12.61 18.48
N PHE A 48 -5.82 -12.46 18.56
CA PHE A 48 -4.93 -13.56 18.94
C PHE A 48 -5.20 -13.99 20.38
N LYS A 49 -5.34 -13.05 21.31
CA LYS A 49 -5.70 -13.34 22.71
C LYS A 49 -7.05 -14.07 22.80
N ALA A 50 -8.06 -13.62 22.07
CA ALA A 50 -9.38 -14.25 22.04
C ALA A 50 -9.36 -15.67 21.47
N ALA A 51 -8.42 -15.96 20.57
CA ALA A 51 -8.16 -17.29 20.02
C ALA A 51 -7.23 -18.16 20.91
N GLY A 52 -6.86 -17.70 22.11
CA GLY A 52 -5.95 -18.42 23.00
C GLY A 52 -4.48 -18.40 22.55
N ARG A 53 -4.10 -17.47 21.69
CA ARG A 53 -2.73 -17.28 21.17
C ARG A 53 -2.10 -16.01 21.77
N SER A 54 -0.77 -15.88 21.65
CA SER A 54 -0.07 -14.72 22.20
C SER A 54 -0.56 -13.39 21.57
N PRO A 55 -1.07 -12.42 22.35
CA PRO A 55 -1.36 -11.07 21.89
C PRO A 55 -0.14 -10.36 21.27
N VAL A 56 1.08 -10.61 21.75
CA VAL A 56 2.30 -10.04 21.18
C VAL A 56 2.47 -10.48 19.72
N LEU A 57 2.22 -11.77 19.44
CA LEU A 57 2.28 -12.31 18.09
C LEU A 57 1.26 -11.62 17.16
N GLY A 58 0.02 -11.46 17.64
CA GLY A 58 -1.04 -10.79 16.87
C GLY A 58 -0.75 -9.30 16.61
N LEU A 59 -0.15 -8.61 17.58
CA LEU A 59 0.28 -7.22 17.47
C LEU A 59 1.35 -7.07 16.38
N VAL A 60 2.42 -7.87 16.48
CA VAL A 60 3.54 -7.83 15.53
C VAL A 60 3.06 -8.21 14.13
N LEU A 61 2.21 -9.22 14.01
CA LEU A 61 1.60 -9.60 12.74
C LEU A 61 0.81 -8.45 12.11
N ALA A 62 -0.05 -7.79 12.87
CA ALA A 62 -0.83 -6.65 12.38
C ALA A 62 0.06 -5.47 11.96
N PHE A 63 1.06 -5.12 12.76
CA PHE A 63 2.02 -4.06 12.42
C PHE A 63 2.80 -4.40 11.14
N THR A 64 3.37 -5.60 11.09
CA THR A 64 4.25 -6.00 9.98
C THR A 64 3.50 -6.20 8.68
N SER A 65 2.27 -6.74 8.72
CA SER A 65 1.43 -6.85 7.52
C SER A 65 0.97 -5.51 6.98
N ALA A 66 0.61 -4.55 7.85
CA ALA A 66 0.22 -3.21 7.42
C ALA A 66 1.39 -2.41 6.82
N SER A 67 2.60 -2.57 7.35
CA SER A 67 3.77 -1.79 6.91
C SER A 67 4.59 -2.47 5.81
N ALA A 68 4.96 -3.74 5.97
CA ALA A 68 5.70 -4.47 4.93
C ALA A 68 4.84 -4.81 3.71
N GLY A 69 3.51 -4.75 3.84
CA GLY A 69 2.56 -4.89 2.75
C GLY A 69 2.04 -3.58 2.17
N TYR A 70 2.50 -2.41 2.62
CA TYR A 70 1.83 -1.13 2.36
C TYR A 70 1.55 -0.85 0.87
N ASN A 71 2.51 -1.16 -0.02
CA ASN A 71 2.39 -0.94 -1.46
C ASN A 71 1.73 -2.09 -2.23
N ALA A 72 1.21 -3.12 -1.55
CA ALA A 72 0.43 -4.19 -2.14
C ALA A 72 -0.98 -4.18 -1.58
N SER A 73 -2.00 -4.35 -2.42
CA SER A 73 -3.39 -4.31 -1.97
C SER A 73 -4.30 -5.02 -2.96
N LEU A 74 -5.38 -5.61 -2.44
CA LEU A 74 -6.48 -6.16 -3.26
C LEU A 74 -7.32 -5.08 -3.93
N LEU A 75 -7.16 -3.82 -3.50
CA LEU A 75 -7.90 -2.66 -3.99
C LEU A 75 -6.91 -1.56 -4.37
N ILE A 76 -7.30 -0.71 -5.31
CA ILE A 76 -6.59 0.53 -5.58
C ILE A 76 -6.62 1.43 -4.35
N THR A 77 -5.46 2.00 -4.05
CA THR A 77 -5.18 2.82 -2.88
C THR A 77 -4.81 4.25 -3.30
N PRO A 78 -4.87 5.23 -2.38
CA PRO A 78 -4.35 6.57 -2.65
C PRO A 78 -2.87 6.57 -3.06
N THR A 79 -2.07 5.64 -2.53
CA THR A 79 -0.65 5.47 -2.87
C THR A 79 -0.45 5.13 -4.35
N ASP A 80 -1.35 4.35 -4.96
CA ASP A 80 -1.28 4.04 -6.39
C ASP A 80 -1.36 5.31 -7.25
N ALA A 81 -2.28 6.21 -6.90
CA ALA A 81 -2.44 7.49 -7.61
C ALA A 81 -1.26 8.43 -7.36
N LEU A 82 -0.72 8.45 -6.14
CA LEU A 82 0.43 9.30 -5.80
C LEU A 82 1.71 8.85 -6.50
N LEU A 83 2.02 7.55 -6.48
CA LEU A 83 3.21 7.02 -7.12
C LEU A 83 3.12 7.16 -8.64
N SER A 84 1.96 6.86 -9.25
CA SER A 84 1.78 6.99 -10.70
C SER A 84 1.90 8.43 -11.18
N ALA A 85 1.39 9.41 -10.42
CA ALA A 85 1.59 10.82 -10.73
C ALA A 85 3.07 11.22 -10.70
N LEU A 86 3.81 10.84 -9.64
CA LEU A 86 5.25 11.13 -9.54
C LEU A 86 6.06 10.44 -10.64
N THR A 87 5.69 9.20 -11.00
CA THR A 87 6.32 8.45 -12.09
C THR A 87 6.03 9.10 -13.44
N THR A 88 4.81 9.61 -13.66
CA THR A 88 4.44 10.36 -14.88
C THR A 88 5.29 11.61 -15.04
N GLU A 89 5.42 12.42 -13.98
CA GLU A 89 6.26 13.62 -14.00
C GLU A 89 7.74 13.29 -14.28
N ALA A 90 8.24 12.19 -13.71
CA ALA A 90 9.61 11.75 -13.96
C ALA A 90 9.80 11.19 -15.39
N ALA A 91 8.82 10.46 -15.92
CA ALA A 91 8.83 9.95 -17.29
C ALA A 91 8.81 11.09 -18.32
N GLY A 92 8.13 12.19 -18.00
CA GLY A 92 8.06 13.42 -18.80
C GLY A 92 9.40 14.04 -19.16
N ILE A 93 10.47 13.73 -18.42
CA ILE A 93 11.85 14.15 -18.73
C ILE A 93 12.34 13.50 -20.04
N ILE A 94 11.90 12.29 -20.35
CA ILE A 94 12.25 11.55 -21.58
C ILE A 94 11.13 11.61 -22.62
N ASP A 95 9.88 11.40 -22.17
CA ASP A 95 8.70 11.39 -23.02
C ASP A 95 7.55 12.15 -22.35
N ALA A 96 7.29 13.37 -22.83
CA ALA A 96 6.29 14.29 -22.30
C ALA A 96 4.85 13.79 -22.43
N ASP A 97 4.58 12.86 -23.35
CA ASP A 97 3.24 12.31 -23.58
C ASP A 97 3.00 10.99 -22.81
N HIS A 98 4.03 10.43 -22.17
CA HIS A 98 3.90 9.20 -21.41
C HIS A 98 3.12 9.43 -20.11
N THR A 99 2.08 8.64 -19.88
CA THR A 99 1.24 8.74 -18.68
C THR A 99 1.18 7.42 -17.95
N VAL A 100 1.52 7.45 -16.66
CA VAL A 100 1.37 6.32 -15.75
C VAL A 100 0.10 6.50 -14.95
N THR A 101 -0.77 5.51 -14.95
CA THR A 101 -2.05 5.51 -14.23
C THR A 101 -1.98 4.69 -12.94
N ALA A 102 -2.96 4.90 -12.06
CA ALA A 102 -3.09 4.13 -10.82
C ALA A 102 -3.36 2.63 -11.07
N LEU A 103 -3.79 2.22 -12.27
CA LEU A 103 -4.07 0.82 -12.61
C LEU A 103 -2.85 0.06 -13.13
N ASP A 104 -1.77 0.75 -13.47
CA ASP A 104 -0.67 0.19 -14.26
C ASP A 104 0.17 -0.86 -13.52
N ASN A 105 0.10 -0.87 -12.19
CA ASN A 105 0.70 -1.92 -11.37
C ASN A 105 -0.34 -2.83 -10.71
N TYR A 106 -1.63 -2.69 -11.04
CA TYR A 106 -2.71 -3.30 -10.25
C TYR A 106 -2.68 -4.82 -10.24
N PHE A 107 -2.38 -5.48 -11.38
CA PHE A 107 -2.31 -6.95 -11.41
C PHE A 107 -1.18 -7.46 -10.53
N PHE A 108 -0.01 -6.82 -10.61
CA PHE A 108 1.13 -7.16 -9.78
C PHE A 108 0.84 -6.91 -8.29
N THR A 109 0.28 -5.77 -7.92
CA THR A 109 -0.01 -5.43 -6.51
C THR A 109 -1.13 -6.28 -5.93
N PHE A 110 -2.12 -6.67 -6.74
CA PHE A 110 -3.21 -7.56 -6.32
C PHE A 110 -2.68 -8.95 -5.97
N VAL A 111 -1.87 -9.55 -6.86
CA VAL A 111 -1.27 -10.86 -6.57
C VAL A 111 -0.25 -10.76 -5.44
N SER A 112 0.54 -9.68 -5.41
CA SER A 112 1.47 -9.40 -4.32
C SER A 112 0.74 -9.36 -2.98
N ALA A 113 -0.46 -8.79 -2.89
CA ALA A 113 -1.19 -8.73 -1.62
C ALA A 113 -1.45 -10.13 -1.02
N ILE A 114 -1.83 -11.09 -1.88
CA ILE A 114 -2.09 -12.48 -1.48
C ILE A 114 -0.78 -13.19 -1.14
N VAL A 115 0.25 -13.05 -1.97
CA VAL A 115 1.55 -13.69 -1.77
C VAL A 115 2.23 -13.17 -0.50
N LEU A 116 2.24 -11.86 -0.28
CA LEU A 116 2.80 -11.24 0.90
C LEU A 116 2.04 -11.67 2.16
N ALA A 117 0.71 -11.71 2.13
CA ALA A 117 -0.07 -12.22 3.25
C ALA A 117 0.30 -13.67 3.57
N ALA A 118 0.51 -14.52 2.56
CA ALA A 118 0.96 -15.90 2.74
C ALA A 118 2.38 -15.96 3.32
N LEU A 119 3.34 -15.21 2.78
CA LEU A 119 4.72 -15.16 3.27
C LEU A 119 4.78 -14.69 4.73
N ILE A 120 4.09 -13.60 5.06
CA ILE A 120 4.01 -13.08 6.42
C ILE A 120 3.37 -14.12 7.35
N THR A 121 2.33 -14.83 6.90
CA THR A 121 1.71 -15.92 7.66
C THR A 121 2.70 -17.04 7.94
N LEU A 122 3.44 -17.50 6.93
CA LEU A 122 4.43 -18.56 7.07
C LEU A 122 5.51 -18.18 8.08
N VAL A 123 6.09 -16.98 7.97
CA VAL A 123 7.11 -16.52 8.92
C VAL A 123 6.52 -16.35 10.32
N THR A 124 5.29 -15.86 10.43
CA THR A 124 4.62 -15.71 11.72
C THR A 124 4.39 -17.05 12.41
N GLU A 125 3.89 -18.05 11.68
CA GLU A 125 3.54 -19.36 12.22
C GLU A 125 4.76 -20.25 12.48
N TYR A 126 5.82 -20.17 11.67
CA TYR A 126 6.97 -21.07 11.78
C TYR A 126 8.16 -20.45 12.53
N VAL A 127 8.29 -19.12 12.52
CA VAL A 127 9.45 -18.42 13.11
C VAL A 127 9.03 -17.60 14.33
N LEU A 128 8.06 -16.71 14.20
CA LEU A 128 7.72 -15.80 15.30
C LEU A 128 6.98 -16.51 16.42
N SER A 129 6.06 -17.43 16.13
CA SER A 129 5.32 -18.20 17.14
C SER A 129 6.25 -18.80 18.20
N ARG A 130 7.29 -19.51 17.76
CA ARG A 130 8.34 -20.12 18.59
C ARG A 130 9.12 -19.08 19.41
N ARG A 131 9.37 -17.91 18.84
CA ARG A 131 10.05 -16.81 19.55
C ARG A 131 9.14 -16.20 20.61
N THR A 132 7.87 -15.98 20.31
CA THR A 132 6.89 -15.43 21.27
C THR A 132 6.53 -16.41 22.38
N GLU A 133 6.50 -17.72 22.12
CA GLU A 133 6.30 -18.74 23.17
C GLU A 133 7.42 -18.73 24.22
N SER A 134 8.64 -18.36 23.83
CA SER A 134 9.77 -18.20 24.74
C SER A 134 9.76 -16.89 25.54
N LEU A 135 8.90 -15.95 25.18
CA LEU A 135 8.76 -14.66 25.84
C LEU A 135 7.60 -14.76 26.84
N ALA A 136 7.91 -14.79 28.14
CA ALA A 136 6.88 -14.71 29.17
C ALA A 136 6.09 -13.41 29.01
N GLU A 137 4.76 -13.51 29.01
CA GLU A 137 3.88 -12.34 29.06
C GLU A 137 3.85 -11.80 30.49
N ASP A 138 4.00 -10.49 30.67
CA ASP A 138 3.80 -9.87 31.98
C ASP A 138 2.30 -9.99 32.30
N HIS A 139 1.94 -11.03 33.06
CA HIS A 139 0.57 -11.30 33.51
C HIS A 139 0.10 -10.19 34.47
N ASP A 140 -0.39 -9.05 33.95
CA ASP A 140 -1.15 -8.12 34.81
C ASP A 140 -2.06 -7.07 34.11
N ASN A 141 -2.41 -7.22 32.82
CA ASN A 141 -3.36 -6.28 32.17
C ASN A 141 -4.59 -7.02 31.60
N GLY A 142 -5.15 -7.94 32.39
CA GLY A 142 -6.25 -8.82 32.00
C GLY A 142 -7.61 -8.13 31.79
N ASP A 143 -7.92 -7.11 32.59
CA ASP A 143 -9.27 -6.57 32.70
C ASP A 143 -9.62 -5.50 31.65
N ASP A 144 -8.64 -4.72 31.18
CA ASP A 144 -8.87 -3.63 30.21
C ASP A 144 -9.17 -4.16 28.78
N VAL A 145 -8.71 -5.39 28.50
CA VAL A 145 -8.82 -6.05 27.19
C VAL A 145 -10.22 -6.65 26.97
N HIS A 146 -10.88 -7.14 28.03
CA HIS A 146 -12.26 -7.66 27.93
C HIS A 146 -13.30 -6.56 27.72
N GLN A 147 -13.07 -5.35 28.22
CA GLN A 147 -13.95 -4.21 27.98
C GLN A 147 -13.82 -3.68 26.54
N GLN A 148 -12.63 -3.80 25.92
CA GLN A 148 -12.40 -3.48 24.51
C GLN A 148 -12.94 -4.55 23.54
N LEU A 149 -12.96 -5.84 23.93
CA LEU A 149 -13.56 -6.94 23.15
C LEU A 149 -15.03 -6.69 22.76
N GLY A 150 -15.83 -6.12 23.67
CA GLY A 150 -17.23 -5.76 23.42
C GLY A 150 -17.43 -4.69 22.34
N SER A 151 -16.39 -3.89 22.06
CA SER A 151 -16.40 -2.84 21.03
C SER A 151 -16.09 -3.33 19.61
N MET A 152 -15.78 -4.63 19.43
CA MET A 152 -15.27 -5.14 18.15
C MET A 152 -16.33 -5.79 17.27
N ALA A 153 -17.45 -6.21 17.85
CA ALA A 153 -18.57 -6.71 17.09
C ALA A 153 -19.22 -5.56 16.30
N LEU A 154 -19.37 -5.77 14.99
CA LEU A 154 -20.09 -4.82 14.15
C LEU A 154 -21.52 -4.63 14.66
N THR A 155 -21.91 -3.37 14.87
CA THR A 155 -23.29 -3.05 15.24
C THR A 155 -24.24 -3.40 14.10
N ALA A 156 -25.54 -3.52 14.40
CA ALA A 156 -26.56 -3.78 13.38
C ALA A 156 -26.57 -2.67 12.31
N GLU A 157 -26.32 -1.44 12.72
CA GLU A 157 -26.23 -0.27 11.85
C GLU A 157 -25.00 -0.31 10.96
N GLU A 158 -23.82 -0.62 11.51
CA GLU A 158 -22.59 -0.77 10.73
C GLU A 158 -22.75 -1.90 9.69
N ARG A 159 -23.33 -3.04 10.08
CA ARG A 159 -23.58 -4.16 9.16
C ARG A 159 -24.55 -3.77 8.04
N ARG A 160 -25.60 -3.02 8.37
CA ARG A 160 -26.57 -2.51 7.37
C ARG A 160 -25.90 -1.47 6.45
N GLY A 161 -25.07 -0.60 7.02
CA GLY A 161 -24.26 0.37 6.28
C GLY A 161 -23.35 -0.31 5.28
N LEU A 162 -22.54 -1.28 5.72
CA LEU A 162 -21.66 -2.05 4.84
C LEU A 162 -22.41 -2.75 3.71
N ARG A 163 -23.58 -3.36 3.98
CA ARG A 163 -24.40 -3.99 2.93
C ARG A 163 -24.90 -2.98 1.90
N ARG A 164 -25.40 -1.82 2.34
CA ARG A 164 -25.88 -0.77 1.43
C ARG A 164 -24.73 -0.17 0.62
N SER A 165 -23.59 0.07 1.25
CA SER A 165 -22.36 0.48 0.59
C SER A 165 -21.92 -0.54 -0.47
N GLY A 166 -21.98 -1.83 -0.18
CA GLY A 166 -21.70 -2.89 -1.16
C GLY A 166 -22.66 -2.87 -2.36
N LEU A 167 -23.95 -2.60 -2.15
CA LEU A 167 -24.91 -2.42 -3.23
C LEU A 167 -24.59 -1.19 -4.11
N VAL A 168 -24.10 -0.10 -3.53
CA VAL A 168 -23.65 1.08 -4.28
C VAL A 168 -22.46 0.75 -5.15
N VAL A 169 -21.48 -0.01 -4.63
CA VAL A 169 -20.33 -0.47 -5.42
C VAL A 169 -20.81 -1.31 -6.61
N LEU A 170 -21.69 -2.29 -6.37
CA LEU A 170 -22.24 -3.12 -7.45
C LEU A 170 -23.01 -2.31 -8.49
N GLY A 171 -23.83 -1.36 -8.05
CA GLY A 171 -24.56 -0.47 -8.94
C GLY A 171 -23.63 0.43 -9.77
N PHE A 172 -22.59 0.98 -9.14
CA PHE A 172 -21.59 1.80 -9.82
C PHE A 172 -20.85 1.01 -10.91
N VAL A 173 -20.37 -0.18 -10.57
CA VAL A 173 -19.72 -1.08 -11.53
C VAL A 173 -20.67 -1.45 -12.66
N ALA A 174 -21.94 -1.76 -12.36
CA ALA A 174 -22.94 -2.10 -13.37
C ALA A 174 -23.24 -0.93 -14.32
N VAL A 175 -23.32 0.30 -13.81
CA VAL A 175 -23.53 1.51 -14.64
C VAL A 175 -22.36 1.72 -15.58
N PHE A 176 -21.12 1.65 -15.11
CA PHE A 176 -19.95 1.80 -15.98
C PHE A 176 -19.79 0.64 -16.96
N ALA A 177 -20.06 -0.59 -16.55
CA ALA A 177 -20.07 -1.74 -17.44
C ALA A 177 -21.13 -1.59 -18.56
N ALA A 178 -22.34 -1.13 -18.23
CA ALA A 178 -23.38 -0.85 -19.20
C ALA A 178 -23.02 0.32 -20.12
N ALA A 179 -22.41 1.38 -19.58
CA ALA A 179 -21.99 2.53 -20.36
C ALA A 179 -20.81 2.22 -21.29
N LEU A 180 -19.94 1.27 -20.90
CA LEU A 180 -18.86 0.75 -21.74
C LEU A 180 -19.32 -0.39 -22.67
N ALA A 181 -20.53 -0.92 -22.56
CA ALA A 181 -20.97 -2.02 -23.41
C ALA A 181 -21.08 -1.63 -24.91
N PRO A 182 -21.64 -0.47 -25.29
CA PRO A 182 -21.68 -0.03 -26.68
C PRO A 182 -20.27 0.29 -27.21
N SER A 183 -19.94 -0.19 -28.40
CA SER A 183 -18.67 0.13 -29.09
C SER A 183 -18.55 1.62 -29.44
N ALA A 184 -19.68 2.29 -29.69
CA ALA A 184 -19.76 3.73 -29.95
C ALA A 184 -19.81 4.59 -28.68
N SER A 185 -19.60 4.00 -27.49
CA SER A 185 -19.63 4.76 -26.25
C SER A 185 -18.52 5.81 -26.22
N PRO A 186 -18.81 7.06 -25.83
CA PRO A 186 -17.78 8.10 -25.67
C PRO A 186 -16.83 7.79 -24.51
N LEU A 187 -17.16 6.80 -23.68
CA LEU A 187 -16.30 6.32 -22.59
C LEU A 187 -15.27 5.28 -23.04
N ARG A 188 -15.29 4.85 -24.30
CA ARG A 188 -14.27 3.99 -24.91
C ARG A 188 -13.20 4.83 -25.60
N GLY A 189 -12.02 4.24 -25.78
CA GLY A 189 -10.92 4.82 -26.55
C GLY A 189 -11.16 4.73 -28.05
N GLU A 190 -10.15 5.13 -28.82
CA GLU A 190 -10.18 5.04 -30.27
C GLU A 190 -10.48 3.60 -30.74
N ALA A 191 -11.19 3.47 -31.87
CA ALA A 191 -11.66 2.19 -32.40
C ALA A 191 -12.51 1.33 -31.43
N GLY A 192 -13.02 1.92 -30.34
CA GLY A 192 -13.85 1.22 -29.36
C GLY A 192 -13.05 0.34 -28.39
N THR A 193 -11.76 0.60 -28.22
CA THR A 193 -10.92 -0.09 -27.21
C THR A 193 -11.33 0.32 -25.80
N ILE A 194 -11.16 -0.60 -24.86
CA ILE A 194 -11.31 -0.30 -23.42
C ILE A 194 -9.96 0.15 -22.84
N LEU A 195 -8.86 -0.47 -23.31
CA LEU A 195 -7.49 -0.07 -23.02
C LEU A 195 -7.20 1.27 -23.70
N GLY A 196 -6.73 2.26 -22.93
CA GLY A 196 -6.56 3.65 -23.39
C GLY A 196 -7.83 4.49 -23.42
N SER A 197 -8.94 3.99 -22.85
CA SER A 197 -10.19 4.76 -22.78
C SER A 197 -10.16 5.87 -21.72
N PRO A 198 -11.01 6.92 -21.84
CA PRO A 198 -11.16 7.96 -20.82
C PRO A 198 -11.48 7.41 -19.42
N VAL A 199 -12.08 6.21 -19.34
CA VAL A 199 -12.37 5.53 -18.08
C VAL A 199 -11.11 5.02 -17.38
N ILE A 200 -10.14 4.50 -18.16
CA ILE A 200 -8.89 3.96 -17.62
C ILE A 200 -7.93 5.11 -17.29
N THR A 201 -7.76 6.07 -18.20
CA THR A 201 -6.89 7.24 -17.95
C THR A 201 -7.45 8.12 -16.83
N GLY A 202 -8.77 8.29 -16.76
CA GLY A 202 -9.47 9.04 -15.71
C GLY A 202 -9.86 8.22 -14.47
N VAL A 203 -9.32 7.01 -14.28
CA VAL A 203 -9.77 6.07 -13.23
C VAL A 203 -9.74 6.66 -11.82
N ALA A 204 -8.76 7.53 -11.52
CA ALA A 204 -8.63 8.17 -10.21
C ALA A 204 -9.88 8.99 -9.84
N TYR A 205 -10.44 9.72 -10.81
CA TYR A 205 -11.68 10.49 -10.61
C TYR A 205 -12.87 9.58 -10.35
N LEU A 206 -12.96 8.45 -11.08
CA LEU A 206 -14.04 7.48 -10.91
C LEU A 206 -13.99 6.82 -9.53
N LEU A 207 -12.80 6.45 -9.07
CA LEU A 207 -12.59 5.92 -7.72
C LEU A 207 -12.94 6.96 -6.66
N GLY A 208 -12.59 8.23 -6.86
CA GLY A 208 -12.99 9.33 -5.98
C GLY A 208 -14.50 9.45 -5.84
N ILE A 209 -15.25 9.41 -6.96
CA ILE A 209 -16.72 9.43 -6.96
C ILE A 209 -17.27 8.18 -6.26
N LEU A 210 -16.72 7.00 -6.55
CA LEU A 210 -17.14 5.75 -5.91
C LEU A 210 -16.98 5.81 -4.39
N PHE A 211 -15.81 6.22 -3.90
CA PHE A 211 -15.55 6.33 -2.46
C PHE A 211 -16.43 7.40 -1.80
N LEU A 212 -16.69 8.51 -2.48
CA LEU A 212 -17.62 9.54 -2.00
C LEU A 212 -19.04 8.97 -1.84
N LEU A 213 -19.58 8.32 -2.87
CA LEU A 213 -20.93 7.74 -2.83
C LEU A 213 -21.06 6.68 -1.74
N VAL A 214 -20.09 5.78 -1.68
CA VAL A 214 -20.04 4.70 -0.70
C VAL A 214 -19.92 5.25 0.74
N GLY A 215 -19.08 6.27 0.93
CA GLY A 215 -18.91 6.97 2.20
C GLY A 215 -20.18 7.67 2.67
N ILE A 216 -20.89 8.37 1.76
CA ILE A 216 -22.17 9.03 2.05
C ILE A 216 -23.23 7.99 2.44
N VAL A 217 -23.36 6.90 1.68
CA VAL A 217 -24.38 5.87 1.97
C VAL A 217 -24.10 5.14 3.28
N TYR A 218 -22.83 4.85 3.58
CA TYR A 218 -22.43 4.32 4.87
C TYR A 218 -22.80 5.30 5.99
N GLY A 219 -22.35 6.55 5.90
CA GLY A 219 -22.52 7.55 6.95
C GLY A 219 -23.98 7.92 7.20
N ARG A 220 -24.81 7.95 6.15
CA ARG A 220 -26.27 8.11 6.27
C ARG A 220 -26.93 6.93 6.97
N THR A 221 -26.42 5.72 6.76
CA THR A 221 -26.99 4.51 7.38
C THR A 221 -26.58 4.35 8.83
N THR A 222 -25.36 4.76 9.20
CA THR A 222 -24.85 4.70 10.58
C THR A 222 -25.09 5.97 11.38
N GLY A 223 -25.78 6.97 10.80
CA GLY A 223 -26.06 8.24 11.45
C GLY A 223 -24.85 9.18 11.61
N SER A 224 -23.67 8.85 11.06
CA SER A 224 -22.49 9.72 11.12
C SER A 224 -22.57 10.89 10.13
N ILE A 225 -23.39 10.77 9.09
CA ILE A 225 -23.79 11.87 8.20
C ILE A 225 -25.30 12.01 8.33
N THR A 226 -25.76 13.09 8.97
CA THR A 226 -27.18 13.31 9.23
C THR A 226 -27.79 14.28 8.22
N ARG A 227 -26.99 15.27 7.76
CA ARG A 227 -27.42 16.34 6.86
C ARG A 227 -26.50 16.42 5.64
N ALA A 228 -26.97 17.05 4.57
CA ALA A 228 -26.16 17.24 3.35
C ALA A 228 -24.91 18.10 3.59
N ARG A 229 -24.98 19.07 4.52
CA ARG A 229 -23.86 19.95 4.87
C ARG A 229 -22.68 19.24 5.55
N ASP A 230 -22.92 18.06 6.13
CA ASP A 230 -21.88 17.29 6.81
C ASP A 230 -20.88 16.71 5.79
N VAL A 231 -21.27 16.60 4.51
CA VAL A 231 -20.42 16.06 3.44
C VAL A 231 -19.27 17.01 3.08
N PRO A 232 -19.49 18.30 2.74
CA PRO A 232 -18.39 19.24 2.53
C PRO A 232 -17.44 19.37 3.73
N GLU A 233 -17.94 19.28 4.96
CA GLU A 233 -17.11 19.32 6.17
C GLU A 233 -16.19 18.09 6.27
N ALA A 234 -16.72 16.89 5.98
CA ALA A 234 -15.92 15.67 5.89
C ALA A 234 -14.89 15.75 4.75
N MET A 235 -15.25 16.34 3.60
CA MET A 235 -14.31 16.58 2.50
C MET A 235 -13.18 17.54 2.92
N ALA A 236 -13.49 18.59 3.66
CA ALA A 236 -12.50 19.54 4.17
C ALA A 236 -11.48 18.87 5.11
N VAL A 237 -11.92 17.92 5.95
CA VAL A 237 -11.00 17.11 6.76
C VAL A 237 -10.07 16.30 5.87
N GLY A 238 -10.59 15.60 4.86
CA GLY A 238 -9.76 14.85 3.92
C GLY A 238 -8.73 15.70 3.16
N VAL A 239 -9.09 16.93 2.78
CA VAL A 239 -8.15 17.87 2.14
C VAL A 239 -7.06 18.33 3.12
N ARG A 240 -7.37 18.54 4.40
CA ARG A 240 -6.37 18.88 5.42
C ARG A 240 -5.34 17.78 5.59
N ASP A 241 -5.76 16.53 5.56
CA ASP A 241 -4.85 15.38 5.65
C ASP A 241 -3.89 15.30 4.45
N LEU A 242 -4.28 15.84 3.29
CA LEU A 242 -3.44 15.95 2.10
C LEU A 242 -2.53 17.19 2.06
N ALA A 243 -2.68 18.14 2.99
CA ALA A 243 -1.90 19.39 2.98
C ALA A 243 -0.37 19.15 2.97
N PRO A 244 0.20 18.19 3.74
CA PRO A 244 1.63 17.89 3.66
C PRO A 244 2.07 17.37 2.29
N VAL A 245 1.23 16.57 1.63
CA VAL A 245 1.50 16.04 0.28
C VAL A 245 1.51 17.17 -0.75
N VAL A 246 0.60 18.13 -0.64
CA VAL A 246 0.58 19.32 -1.52
C VAL A 246 1.85 20.15 -1.37
N VAL A 247 2.33 20.34 -0.13
CA VAL A 247 3.60 21.06 0.13
C VAL A 247 4.80 20.30 -0.45
N LEU A 248 4.81 18.97 -0.33
CA LEU A 248 5.83 18.13 -0.96
C LEU A 248 5.81 18.27 -2.47
N PHE A 249 4.64 18.19 -3.10
CA PHE A 249 4.50 18.32 -4.56
C PHE A 249 4.88 19.71 -5.05
N PHE A 250 4.58 20.75 -4.27
CA PHE A 250 5.10 22.09 -4.55
C PHE A 250 6.64 22.06 -4.60
N ALA A 251 7.31 21.58 -3.56
CA ALA A 251 8.78 21.53 -3.53
C ALA A 251 9.36 20.63 -4.64
N ALA A 252 8.76 19.45 -4.88
CA ALA A 252 9.18 18.52 -5.91
C ALA A 252 9.01 19.09 -7.32
N SER A 253 7.89 19.78 -7.60
CA SER A 253 7.67 20.45 -8.89
C SER A 253 8.71 21.55 -9.17
N GLN A 254 9.12 22.31 -8.14
CA GLN A 254 10.16 23.32 -8.30
C GLN A 254 11.52 22.67 -8.53
N PHE A 255 11.84 21.60 -7.79
CA PHE A 255 13.06 20.82 -8.02
C PHE A 255 13.10 20.27 -9.44
N LEU A 256 12.03 19.62 -9.90
CA LEU A 256 11.90 19.08 -11.25
C LEU A 256 12.08 20.15 -12.32
N ALA A 257 11.39 21.29 -12.17
CA ALA A 257 11.51 22.40 -13.11
C ALA A 257 12.96 22.93 -13.20
N TYR A 258 13.68 23.04 -12.07
CA TYR A 258 15.09 23.43 -12.11
C TYR A 258 16.00 22.32 -12.63
N PHE A 259 15.71 21.06 -12.32
CA PHE A 259 16.48 19.90 -12.76
C PHE A 259 16.42 19.71 -14.28
N ASP A 260 15.23 19.95 -14.86
CA ASP A 260 14.97 20.01 -16.28
C ASP A 260 15.64 21.25 -16.91
N TRP A 261 15.35 22.45 -16.39
CA TRP A 261 15.91 23.71 -16.93
C TRP A 261 17.45 23.75 -16.94
N THR A 262 18.09 23.10 -15.96
CA THR A 262 19.56 23.03 -15.88
C THR A 262 20.17 21.97 -16.79
N GLY A 263 19.36 21.05 -17.36
CA GLY A 263 19.81 19.89 -18.11
C GLY A 263 20.53 18.83 -17.26
N ILE A 264 20.60 19.00 -15.94
CA ILE A 264 21.29 18.04 -15.06
C ILE A 264 20.57 16.70 -15.07
N GLY A 265 19.24 16.69 -15.18
CA GLY A 265 18.47 15.45 -15.27
C GLY A 265 18.84 14.60 -16.47
N GLU A 266 18.88 15.20 -17.65
CA GLU A 266 19.33 14.53 -18.87
C GLU A 266 20.77 14.02 -18.72
N ILE A 267 21.69 14.85 -18.22
CA ILE A 267 23.10 14.47 -18.04
C ILE A 267 23.22 13.27 -17.11
N VAL A 268 22.55 13.29 -15.95
CA VAL A 268 22.62 12.19 -14.97
C VAL A 268 21.98 10.93 -15.52
N ALA A 269 20.83 11.05 -16.19
CA ALA A 269 20.13 9.93 -16.79
C ALA A 269 20.97 9.27 -17.90
N ILE A 270 21.48 10.06 -18.85
CA ILE A 270 22.29 9.58 -19.97
C ILE A 270 23.62 9.02 -19.46
N SER A 271 24.35 9.75 -18.61
CA SER A 271 25.65 9.28 -18.10
C SER A 271 25.50 8.01 -17.26
N GLY A 272 24.43 7.91 -16.47
CA GLY A 272 24.12 6.71 -15.70
C GLY A 272 23.73 5.53 -16.59
N ALA A 273 22.90 5.77 -17.60
CA ALA A 273 22.51 4.75 -18.57
C ALA A 273 23.73 4.25 -19.36
N GLU A 274 24.56 5.15 -19.90
CA GLU A 274 25.80 4.82 -20.61
C GLU A 274 26.76 4.03 -19.73
N PHE A 275 26.92 4.40 -18.46
CA PHE A 275 27.77 3.65 -17.52
C PHE A 275 27.27 2.21 -17.33
N LEU A 276 25.95 2.04 -17.13
CA LEU A 276 25.33 0.73 -16.92
C LEU A 276 25.33 -0.13 -18.20
N GLU A 277 25.11 0.49 -19.35
CA GLU A 277 25.15 -0.15 -20.66
C GLU A 277 26.57 -0.57 -21.04
N ALA A 278 27.57 0.31 -20.85
CA ALA A 278 28.98 0.01 -21.10
C ALA A 278 29.52 -1.11 -20.20
N ALA A 279 29.02 -1.20 -18.97
CA ALA A 279 29.31 -2.31 -18.07
C ALA A 279 28.60 -3.63 -18.46
N GLY A 280 27.73 -3.61 -19.47
CA GLY A 280 26.99 -4.78 -19.95
C GLY A 280 26.05 -5.35 -18.90
N VAL A 281 25.52 -4.49 -18.02
CA VAL A 281 24.76 -4.93 -16.85
C VAL A 281 23.41 -5.48 -17.27
N HIS A 282 23.16 -6.74 -16.92
CA HIS A 282 21.87 -7.37 -17.18
C HIS A 282 20.73 -6.64 -16.42
N PRO A 283 19.54 -6.43 -16.99
CA PRO A 283 18.44 -5.68 -16.35
C PRO A 283 18.11 -6.13 -14.93
N VAL A 284 18.16 -7.44 -14.66
CA VAL A 284 17.97 -8.01 -13.32
C VAL A 284 18.94 -7.41 -12.28
N VAL A 285 20.20 -7.18 -12.65
CA VAL A 285 21.19 -6.57 -11.75
C VAL A 285 20.86 -5.10 -11.48
N LEU A 286 20.33 -4.38 -12.49
CA LEU A 286 19.81 -3.02 -12.33
C LEU A 286 18.66 -2.99 -11.32
N PHE A 287 17.71 -3.91 -11.46
CA PHE A 287 16.56 -4.01 -10.57
C PHE A 287 17.00 -4.27 -9.13
N LEU A 288 17.91 -5.23 -8.92
CA LEU A 288 18.45 -5.54 -7.59
C LEU A 288 19.24 -4.37 -7.00
N GLY A 289 20.01 -3.65 -7.83
CA GLY A 289 20.74 -2.45 -7.41
C GLY A 289 19.81 -1.33 -6.96
N MET A 290 18.74 -1.08 -7.71
CA MET A 290 17.71 -0.11 -7.34
C MET A 290 16.97 -0.50 -6.05
N ILE A 291 16.60 -1.78 -5.90
CA ILE A 291 15.97 -2.28 -4.67
C ILE A 291 16.88 -2.03 -3.47
N LEU A 292 18.15 -2.39 -3.57
CA LEU A 292 19.12 -2.19 -2.50
C LEU A 292 19.26 -0.71 -2.16
N PHE A 293 19.41 0.15 -3.18
CA PHE A 293 19.50 1.59 -3.00
C PHE A 293 18.28 2.17 -2.28
N ALA A 294 17.08 1.85 -2.74
CA ALA A 294 15.84 2.31 -2.13
C ALA A 294 15.69 1.77 -0.69
N CYS A 295 16.04 0.50 -0.43
CA CYS A 295 16.02 -0.06 0.92
C CYS A 295 16.96 0.66 1.89
N LEU A 296 18.14 1.11 1.42
CA LEU A 296 19.08 1.90 2.23
C LEU A 296 18.53 3.29 2.52
N MET A 297 17.86 3.92 1.54
CA MET A 297 17.22 5.23 1.73
C MET A 297 16.05 5.18 2.71
N ASN A 298 15.27 4.10 2.73
CA ASN A 298 14.13 3.94 3.66
C ASN A 298 14.54 4.02 5.14
N ILE A 299 15.79 3.70 5.48
CA ILE A 299 16.30 3.82 6.86
C ILE A 299 16.31 5.30 7.29
N LEU A 300 16.58 6.21 6.35
CA LEU A 300 16.70 7.65 6.58
C LEU A 300 15.39 8.39 6.28
N ILE A 301 14.71 8.02 5.19
CA ILE A 301 13.50 8.66 4.69
C ILE A 301 12.37 7.64 4.77
N THR A 302 11.48 7.80 5.74
CA THR A 302 10.42 6.81 6.00
C THR A 302 9.13 7.05 5.21
N SER A 303 9.02 8.21 4.53
CA SER A 303 7.88 8.52 3.68
C SER A 303 8.16 8.06 2.25
N GLY A 304 7.43 7.04 1.80
CA GLY A 304 7.59 6.51 0.44
C GLY A 304 7.32 7.55 -0.64
N SER A 305 6.26 8.36 -0.50
CA SER A 305 6.00 9.44 -1.47
C SER A 305 7.12 10.49 -1.51
N ALA A 306 7.71 10.85 -0.37
CA ALA A 306 8.81 11.81 -0.31
C ALA A 306 10.10 11.25 -0.90
N GLN A 307 10.40 9.98 -0.63
CA GLN A 307 11.55 9.30 -1.22
C GLN A 307 11.37 9.14 -2.73
N TRP A 308 10.17 8.75 -3.20
CA TRP A 308 9.90 8.60 -4.62
C TRP A 308 10.01 9.92 -5.36
N ALA A 309 9.49 11.01 -4.80
CA ALA A 309 9.64 12.35 -5.37
C ALA A 309 11.11 12.77 -5.54
N LEU A 310 12.02 12.26 -4.69
CA LEU A 310 13.44 12.55 -4.76
C LEU A 310 14.17 11.68 -5.80
N ILE A 311 13.85 10.38 -5.88
CA ILE A 311 14.65 9.42 -6.67
C ILE A 311 14.03 9.09 -8.03
N ALA A 312 12.71 9.21 -8.19
CA ALA A 312 12.03 8.95 -9.47
C ALA A 312 12.60 9.78 -10.63
N PRO A 313 12.87 11.10 -10.48
CA PRO A 313 13.42 11.93 -11.54
C PRO A 313 14.81 11.51 -12.03
N ILE A 314 15.48 10.62 -11.29
CA ILE A 314 16.80 10.09 -11.64
C ILE A 314 16.66 8.69 -12.23
N PHE A 315 15.98 7.79 -11.52
CA PHE A 315 15.91 6.38 -11.91
C PHE A 315 14.94 6.12 -13.05
N VAL A 316 13.79 6.80 -13.11
CA VAL A 316 12.79 6.57 -14.16
C VAL A 316 13.36 6.93 -15.53
N PRO A 317 13.90 8.15 -15.77
CA PRO A 317 14.54 8.48 -17.04
C PRO A 317 15.68 7.53 -17.42
N MET A 318 16.56 7.23 -16.47
CA MET A 318 17.72 6.34 -16.70
C MET A 318 17.29 4.94 -17.11
N PHE A 319 16.25 4.40 -16.48
CA PHE A 319 15.74 3.06 -16.79
C PHE A 319 14.98 3.06 -18.13
N MET A 320 14.26 4.13 -18.46
CA MET A 320 13.63 4.30 -19.78
C MET A 320 14.67 4.28 -20.91
N LEU A 321 15.81 4.96 -20.73
CA LEU A 321 16.92 4.92 -21.70
C LEU A 321 17.52 3.51 -21.86
N LEU A 322 17.39 2.67 -20.84
CA LEU A 322 17.80 1.25 -20.85
C LEU A 322 16.66 0.31 -21.27
N ASN A 323 15.59 0.84 -21.88
CA ASN A 323 14.40 0.11 -22.34
C ASN A 323 13.63 -0.60 -21.20
N VAL A 324 13.60 0.01 -20.01
CA VAL A 324 12.77 -0.45 -18.90
C VAL A 324 11.59 0.51 -18.73
N PRO A 325 10.34 0.03 -18.86
CA PRO A 325 9.16 0.88 -18.72
C PRO A 325 9.09 1.57 -17.34
N PRO A 326 8.58 2.81 -17.26
CA PRO A 326 8.46 3.55 -16.00
C PRO A 326 7.58 2.81 -14.97
N GLU A 327 6.57 2.06 -15.42
CA GLU A 327 5.68 1.24 -14.59
C GLU A 327 6.45 0.10 -13.90
N THR A 328 7.44 -0.46 -14.58
CA THR A 328 8.35 -1.49 -14.05
C THR A 328 9.27 -0.89 -12.99
N THR A 329 9.82 0.30 -13.25
CA THR A 329 10.65 1.04 -12.30
C THR A 329 9.86 1.40 -11.04
N GLN A 330 8.61 1.82 -11.19
CA GLN A 330 7.68 2.04 -10.07
C GLN A 330 7.41 0.75 -9.28
N ALA A 331 7.15 -0.37 -9.96
CA ALA A 331 6.90 -1.66 -9.29
C ALA A 331 8.10 -2.10 -8.45
N ILE A 332 9.32 -1.91 -8.96
CA ILE A 332 10.58 -2.19 -8.24
C ILE A 332 10.69 -1.31 -6.99
N TYR A 333 10.41 -0.02 -7.12
CA TYR A 333 10.42 0.91 -6.00
C TYR A 333 9.44 0.49 -4.89
N ARG A 334 8.22 0.08 -5.26
CA ARG A 334 7.17 -0.36 -4.32
C ARG A 334 7.63 -1.51 -3.43
N ILE A 335 8.36 -2.47 -4.01
CA ILE A 335 8.93 -3.62 -3.29
C ILE A 335 9.92 -3.13 -2.24
N ALA A 336 10.85 -2.27 -2.64
CA ALA A 336 11.91 -1.80 -1.76
C ALA A 336 11.36 -0.93 -0.62
N ASP A 337 10.54 0.07 -0.97
CA ASP A 337 9.87 0.99 -0.04
C ASP A 337 9.14 0.24 1.09
N SER A 338 8.30 -0.72 0.74
CA SER A 338 7.52 -1.47 1.75
C SER A 338 8.38 -2.38 2.62
N SER A 339 9.34 -3.11 2.04
CA SER A 339 9.97 -4.25 2.71
C SER A 339 10.77 -3.88 3.97
N THR A 340 11.41 -2.71 4.01
CA THR A 340 12.29 -2.30 5.12
C THR A 340 11.66 -1.30 6.11
N ASN A 341 10.43 -0.86 5.87
CA ASN A 341 9.75 0.10 6.76
C ASN A 341 9.53 -0.43 8.18
N ILE A 342 9.39 -1.75 8.34
CA ILE A 342 9.15 -2.39 9.65
C ILE A 342 10.40 -2.55 10.53
N ILE A 343 11.59 -2.23 10.00
CA ILE A 343 12.87 -2.25 10.73
C ILE A 343 13.47 -0.86 10.94
N SER A 344 12.79 0.21 10.51
CA SER A 344 13.25 1.58 10.69
C SER A 344 12.70 2.18 11.98
N PRO A 345 13.54 2.49 12.99
CA PRO A 345 13.09 3.15 14.23
C PRO A 345 12.68 4.62 14.01
N MET A 346 13.02 5.18 12.85
CA MET A 346 12.60 6.53 12.44
C MET A 346 11.12 6.56 12.01
N SER A 347 10.48 5.40 11.83
CA SER A 347 9.07 5.32 11.45
C SER A 347 8.17 5.64 12.65
N PRO A 348 7.21 6.58 12.52
CA PRO A 348 6.24 6.84 13.58
C PRO A 348 5.39 5.60 13.90
N TYR A 349 5.14 4.74 12.91
CA TYR A 349 4.40 3.48 13.08
C TYR A 349 5.20 2.45 13.86
N PHE A 350 6.52 2.43 13.71
CA PHE A 350 7.40 1.58 14.51
C PHE A 350 7.32 1.99 15.99
N VAL A 351 7.39 3.29 16.29
CA VAL A 351 7.25 3.81 17.66
C VAL A 351 5.87 3.49 18.24
N MET A 352 4.80 3.62 17.44
CA MET A 352 3.45 3.25 17.84
C MET A 352 3.34 1.75 18.18
N ALA A 353 3.87 0.88 17.32
CA ALA A 353 3.89 -0.56 17.55
C ALA A 353 4.68 -0.93 18.81
N LEU A 354 5.82 -0.28 19.05
CA LEU A 354 6.62 -0.45 20.27
C LEU A 354 5.83 -0.03 21.51
N GLY A 355 5.13 1.10 21.46
CA GLY A 355 4.29 1.56 22.57
C GLY A 355 3.15 0.60 22.90
N PHE A 356 2.53 -0.03 21.89
CA PHE A 356 1.55 -1.10 22.13
C PHE A 356 2.21 -2.38 22.66
N LEU A 357 3.38 -2.75 22.16
CA LEU A 357 4.13 -3.92 22.63
C LEU A 357 4.49 -3.78 24.12
N GLN A 358 4.88 -2.58 24.54
CA GLN A 358 5.21 -2.25 25.93
C GLN A 358 4.03 -2.40 26.91
N ARG A 359 2.79 -2.45 26.42
CA ARG A 359 1.61 -2.75 27.27
C ARG A 359 1.53 -4.22 27.69
N TYR A 360 2.09 -5.11 26.88
CA TYR A 360 2.15 -6.54 27.14
C TYR A 360 3.51 -6.98 27.71
N ARG A 361 4.56 -6.17 27.47
CA ARG A 361 5.94 -6.49 27.86
C ARG A 361 6.73 -5.23 28.20
N LYS A 362 6.80 -4.86 29.49
CA LYS A 362 7.30 -3.54 29.91
C LYS A 362 8.78 -3.30 29.58
N ASP A 363 9.57 -4.36 29.48
CA ASP A 363 11.00 -4.34 29.15
C ASP A 363 11.27 -4.29 27.63
N ALA A 364 10.24 -4.32 26.78
CA ALA A 364 10.41 -4.29 25.32
C ALA A 364 11.06 -2.97 24.87
N GLY A 365 12.18 -3.09 24.18
CA GLY A 365 12.89 -1.98 23.55
C GLY A 365 12.85 -2.04 22.02
N ILE A 366 13.51 -1.08 21.39
CA ILE A 366 13.68 -1.01 19.92
C ILE A 366 14.28 -2.33 19.40
N GLY A 367 15.32 -2.84 20.05
CA GLY A 367 15.97 -4.10 19.65
C GLY A 367 15.03 -5.31 19.73
N THR A 368 14.12 -5.34 20.72
CA THR A 368 13.10 -6.39 20.85
C THR A 368 12.18 -6.39 19.63
N LEU A 369 11.63 -5.22 19.25
CA LEU A 369 10.73 -5.12 18.11
C LEU A 369 11.44 -5.42 16.79
N ILE A 370 12.65 -4.88 16.57
CA ILE A 370 13.47 -5.20 15.38
C ILE A 370 13.72 -6.71 15.29
N SER A 371 14.00 -7.40 16.41
CA SER A 371 14.26 -8.84 16.39
C SER A 371 13.05 -9.67 15.93
N LEU A 372 11.84 -9.15 16.17
CA LEU A 372 10.57 -9.77 15.77
C LEU A 372 10.19 -9.41 14.33
N THR A 373 10.53 -8.22 13.85
CA THR A 373 10.14 -7.72 12.52
C THR A 373 11.16 -8.05 11.43
N LEU A 374 12.45 -8.18 11.78
CA LEU A 374 13.53 -8.46 10.82
C LEU A 374 13.32 -9.75 9.98
N PRO A 375 12.90 -10.89 10.56
CA PRO A 375 12.63 -12.10 9.77
C PRO A 375 11.53 -11.88 8.71
N ILE A 376 10.51 -11.08 9.04
CA ILE A 376 9.44 -10.73 8.11
C ILE A 376 9.97 -9.79 7.02
N SER A 377 10.75 -8.77 7.40
CA SER A 377 11.33 -7.80 6.46
C SER A 377 12.17 -8.48 5.37
N VAL A 378 13.08 -9.36 5.78
CA VAL A 378 13.93 -10.12 4.85
C VAL A 378 13.09 -11.05 3.98
N THR A 379 12.11 -11.75 4.55
CA THR A 379 11.28 -12.69 3.78
C THR A 379 10.39 -11.98 2.77
N VAL A 380 9.81 -10.84 3.14
CA VAL A 380 9.03 -10.00 2.24
C VAL A 380 9.92 -9.43 1.14
N LEU A 381 11.10 -8.88 1.48
CA LEU A 381 12.04 -8.35 0.49
C LEU A 381 12.43 -9.41 -0.54
N VAL A 382 12.89 -10.56 -0.08
CA VAL A 382 13.33 -11.65 -0.97
C VAL A 382 12.14 -12.24 -1.73
N GLY A 383 11.05 -12.58 -1.05
CA GLY A 383 9.90 -13.22 -1.66
C GLY A 383 9.19 -12.34 -2.69
N TRP A 384 9.08 -11.03 -2.41
CA TRP A 384 8.46 -10.08 -3.33
C TRP A 384 9.38 -9.76 -4.51
N THR A 385 10.69 -9.65 -4.28
CA THR A 385 11.68 -9.54 -5.37
C THR A 385 11.62 -10.76 -6.28
N LEU A 386 11.58 -11.98 -5.73
CA LEU A 386 11.46 -13.20 -6.52
C LEU A 386 10.14 -13.27 -7.30
N LEU A 387 9.04 -12.85 -6.69
CA LEU A 387 7.75 -12.74 -7.37
C LEU A 387 7.86 -11.79 -8.56
N PHE A 388 8.45 -10.61 -8.39
CA PHE A 388 8.67 -9.65 -9.47
C PHE A 388 9.58 -10.20 -10.57
N LEU A 389 10.71 -10.80 -10.23
CA LEU A 389 11.63 -11.36 -11.22
C LEU A 389 10.97 -12.48 -12.03
N GLY A 390 10.17 -13.33 -11.38
CA GLY A 390 9.35 -14.33 -12.07
C GLY A 390 8.29 -13.69 -12.97
N TRP A 391 7.61 -12.65 -12.49
CA TRP A 391 6.61 -11.90 -13.25
C TRP A 391 7.19 -11.26 -14.51
N TRP A 392 8.35 -10.60 -14.35
CA TRP A 392 9.11 -9.97 -15.41
C TRP A 392 9.64 -10.99 -16.43
N ALA A 393 10.23 -12.09 -15.96
CA ALA A 393 10.74 -13.15 -16.84
C ALA A 393 9.63 -13.82 -17.68
N LEU A 394 8.44 -13.97 -17.10
CA LEU A 394 7.27 -14.52 -17.80
C LEU A 394 6.57 -13.49 -18.71
N GLY A 395 6.95 -12.21 -18.66
CA GLY A 395 6.32 -11.16 -19.46
C GLY A 395 4.86 -10.91 -19.09
N ILE A 396 4.48 -11.13 -17.82
CA ILE A 396 3.10 -10.94 -17.38
C ILE A 396 2.85 -9.42 -17.26
N PRO A 397 1.75 -8.87 -17.79
CA PRO A 397 1.42 -7.46 -17.65
C PRO A 397 1.34 -7.02 -16.18
N LEU A 398 1.88 -5.85 -15.86
CA LEU A 398 1.83 -5.29 -14.49
C LEU A 398 0.42 -4.77 -14.15
N GLY A 399 -0.31 -4.36 -15.18
CA GLY A 399 -1.67 -3.85 -15.11
C GLY A 399 -2.40 -4.04 -16.45
N PRO A 400 -3.63 -3.55 -16.56
CA PRO A 400 -4.44 -3.72 -17.77
C PRO A 400 -3.76 -3.06 -18.99
N GLY A 401 -3.21 -3.87 -19.89
CA GLY A 401 -2.55 -3.39 -21.11
C GLY A 401 -1.17 -2.78 -20.90
N VAL A 402 -0.52 -3.06 -19.77
CA VAL A 402 0.81 -2.54 -19.41
C VAL A 402 1.81 -3.69 -19.40
N ASP A 403 2.60 -3.79 -20.47
CA ASP A 403 3.65 -4.79 -20.59
C ASP A 403 4.82 -4.48 -19.63
N VAL A 404 5.44 -5.53 -19.10
CA VAL A 404 6.51 -5.41 -18.10
C VAL A 404 7.89 -5.12 -18.72
N ARG A 405 8.01 -5.24 -20.05
CA ARG A 405 9.25 -5.16 -20.82
C ARG A 405 8.99 -4.62 -22.22
#